data_AF-A0AAV5TWN7-F1
#
_entry.id   AF-A0AAV5TWN7-F1
#
_cell.length_a   1.000
_cell.length_b   1.000
_cell.length_c   1.000
_cell.angle_alpha   90.00
_cell.angle_beta   90.00
_cell.angle_gamma   90.00
#
_symmetry.space_group_name_H-M   'P 1'
#
loop_
_entity.id
_entity.type
_entity.pdbx_description
1 polymer ?
#
loop_
_entity_poly.entity_id
_entity_poly.type
_entity_poly.pdbx_seq_one_letter_code
_entity_poly.pdbx_strand_id
1 'polypeptide(L)'
;NMRPIVACILLLMATLIGSWSVAKTRRELRKQLEKASEAVGYEYMKVEGFAVPGLLHRFKVDNVDEKSGRIEASVNLSYVFVNPFLRWDPDVVSNITQIEMDSARLHRPTIDGCYR
;
A
#
# COMPACT_ATOMS: atom_id res chain seq x y z
N ASN A 1 -20.75 30.17 36.08
CA ASN A 1 -21.07 29.47 34.81
C ASN A 1 -19.80 29.09 34.01
N MET A 2 -18.86 28.34 34.61
CA MET A 2 -17.56 27.97 33.97
C MET A 2 -17.44 26.48 33.55
N ARG A 3 -18.50 25.68 33.72
CA ARG A 3 -18.47 24.24 33.43
C ARG A 3 -18.32 23.83 31.95
N PRO A 4 -18.83 24.56 30.93
CA PRO A 4 -18.77 24.06 29.55
C PRO A 4 -17.38 24.18 28.91
N ILE A 5 -16.55 25.14 29.33
CA ILE A 5 -15.23 25.38 28.73
C ILE A 5 -14.24 24.28 29.13
N VAL A 6 -14.25 23.86 30.40
CA VAL A 6 -13.35 22.80 30.91
C VAL A 6 -13.66 21.45 30.26
N ALA A 7 -14.93 21.13 30.05
CA ALA A 7 -15.33 19.91 29.36
C ALA A 7 -14.86 19.88 27.90
N CYS A 8 -14.92 21.02 27.20
CA CYS A 8 -14.47 21.13 25.81
C CYS A 8 -12.95 20.96 25.67
N ILE A 9 -12.17 21.55 26.60
CA ILE A 9 -10.70 21.40 26.62
C ILE A 9 -10.30 19.94 26.92
N LEU A 10 -10.97 19.26 27.85
CA LEU A 10 -10.67 17.85 28.15
C LEU A 10 -11.02 16.92 26.99
N LEU A 11 -12.13 17.16 26.28
CA LEU A 11 -12.50 16.44 25.06
C LEU A 11 -11.49 16.65 23.93
N LEU A 12 -11.02 17.88 23.72
CA LEU A 12 -9.99 18.21 22.72
C LEU A 12 -8.65 17.55 23.07
N MET A 13 -8.25 17.54 24.34
CA MET A 13 -7.01 16.89 24.77
C MET A 13 -7.09 15.37 24.61
N ALA A 14 -8.22 14.74 24.93
CA ALA A 14 -8.41 13.31 24.76
C ALA A 14 -8.37 12.88 23.27
N THR A 15 -8.96 13.66 22.37
CA THR A 15 -8.90 13.38 20.92
C THR A 15 -7.50 13.61 20.34
N LEU A 16 -6.78 14.63 20.81
CA LEU A 16 -5.40 14.88 20.40
C LEU A 16 -4.44 13.77 20.87
N ILE A 17 -4.56 13.30 22.12
CA ILE A 17 -3.73 12.20 22.64
C ILE A 17 -4.04 10.88 21.90
N GLY A 18 -5.33 10.59 21.67
CA GLY A 18 -5.75 9.41 20.91
C GLY A 18 -5.22 9.40 19.48
N SER A 19 -5.29 10.55 18.78
CA SER A 19 -4.80 10.67 17.40
C SER A 19 -3.27 10.51 17.29
N TRP A 20 -2.51 11.03 18.26
CA TRP A 20 -1.05 10.85 18.33
C TRP A 20 -0.64 9.40 18.55
N SER A 21 -1.35 8.69 19.44
CA SER A 21 -1.12 7.26 19.69
C SER A 21 -1.31 6.44 18.41
N VAL A 22 -2.44 6.65 17.71
CA VAL A 22 -2.74 5.94 16.44
C VAL A 22 -1.72 6.27 15.35
N ALA A 23 -1.28 7.52 15.23
CA ALA A 23 -0.27 7.92 14.24
C ALA A 23 1.09 7.23 14.50
N LYS A 24 1.48 7.09 15.77
CA LYS A 24 2.68 6.34 16.17
C LYS A 24 2.54 4.85 15.83
N THR A 25 1.40 4.24 16.18
CA THR A 25 1.11 2.83 15.87
C THR A 25 1.14 2.56 14.36
N ARG A 26 0.54 3.43 13.53
CA ARG A 26 0.61 3.34 12.07
C ARG A 26 2.04 3.39 11.55
N ARG A 27 2.87 4.29 12.09
CA ARG A 27 4.28 4.42 11.68
C ARG A 27 5.07 3.16 12.01
N GLU A 28 4.85 2.59 13.18
CA GLU A 28 5.52 1.38 13.61
C GLU A 28 5.09 0.17 12.78
N LEU A 29 3.78 0.02 12.54
CA LEU A 29 3.24 -1.02 11.66
C LEU A 29 3.86 -0.95 10.26
N ARG A 30 4.01 0.25 9.66
CA ARG A 30 4.70 0.40 8.36
C ARG A 30 6.12 -0.17 8.38
N LYS A 31 6.91 0.19 9.40
CA LYS A 31 8.29 -0.30 9.53
C LYS A 31 8.36 -1.81 9.66
N GLN A 32 7.46 -2.40 10.43
CA GLN A 32 7.40 -3.85 10.60
C GLN A 32 7.03 -4.57 9.31
N LEU A 33 6.04 -4.04 8.56
CA LEU A 33 5.64 -4.58 7.27
C LEU A 33 6.75 -4.47 6.21
N GLU A 34 7.49 -3.37 6.19
CA GLU A 34 8.66 -3.21 5.31
C GLU A 34 9.74 -4.23 5.63
N LYS A 35 10.09 -4.37 6.91
CA LYS A 35 11.10 -5.34 7.34
C LYS A 35 10.67 -6.78 7.05
N ALA A 36 9.39 -7.11 7.25
CA ALA A 36 8.83 -8.41 6.91
C ALA A 36 8.88 -8.65 5.39
N SER A 37 8.52 -7.63 4.61
CA SER A 37 8.60 -7.70 3.15
C SER A 37 10.03 -7.90 2.66
N GLU A 38 11.03 -7.27 3.29
CA GLU A 38 12.44 -7.42 2.96
C GLU A 38 12.96 -8.82 3.31
N ALA A 39 12.62 -9.32 4.50
CA ALA A 39 13.04 -10.64 4.95
C ALA A 39 12.50 -11.79 4.08
N VAL A 40 11.27 -11.66 3.58
CA VAL A 40 10.63 -12.68 2.73
C VAL A 40 10.97 -12.49 1.24
N GLY A 41 11.18 -11.25 0.80
CA GLY A 41 11.44 -10.94 -0.60
C GLY A 41 10.31 -11.40 -1.53
N TYR A 42 10.67 -12.15 -2.57
CA TYR A 42 9.76 -12.65 -3.61
C TYR A 42 9.25 -14.08 -3.37
N GLU A 43 9.57 -14.72 -2.24
CA GLU A 43 9.24 -16.14 -2.01
C GLU A 43 7.73 -16.42 -2.05
N TYR A 44 6.90 -15.45 -1.63
CA TYR A 44 5.44 -15.59 -1.69
C TYR A 44 4.88 -15.72 -3.11
N MET A 45 5.63 -15.31 -4.14
CA MET A 45 5.22 -15.45 -5.54
C MET A 45 5.48 -16.85 -6.10
N LYS A 46 6.29 -17.66 -5.40
CA LYS A 46 6.61 -19.04 -5.81
C LYS A 46 5.60 -20.05 -5.31
N VAL A 47 4.63 -19.61 -4.49
CA VAL A 47 3.57 -20.47 -3.96
C VAL A 47 2.65 -20.91 -5.09
N GLU A 48 2.27 -22.19 -5.09
CA GLU A 48 1.34 -22.74 -6.07
C GLU A 48 0.02 -21.94 -6.08
N GLY A 49 -0.45 -21.58 -7.27
CA GLY A 49 -1.67 -20.79 -7.45
C GLY A 49 -1.49 -19.28 -7.20
N PHE A 50 -0.26 -18.78 -7.01
CA PHE A 50 -0.03 -17.34 -7.00
C PHE A 50 -0.45 -16.72 -8.33
N ALA A 51 -1.37 -15.75 -8.26
CA ALA A 51 -1.88 -15.02 -9.41
C ALA A 51 -2.11 -13.56 -9.04
N VAL A 52 -1.94 -12.67 -10.02
CA VAL A 52 -2.10 -11.23 -9.84
C VAL A 52 -3.23 -10.76 -10.76
N PRO A 53 -4.50 -10.78 -10.31
CA PRO A 53 -5.59 -10.20 -11.07
C PRO A 53 -5.32 -8.71 -11.32
N GLY A 54 -5.36 -8.33 -12.59
CA GLY A 54 -5.14 -6.96 -13.04
C GLY A 54 -6.23 -6.48 -13.98
N LEU A 55 -6.42 -5.17 -14.02
CA LEU A 55 -7.34 -4.49 -14.92
C LEU A 55 -6.58 -3.42 -15.71
N LEU A 56 -6.64 -3.55 -17.04
CA LEU A 56 -6.15 -2.53 -17.96
C LEU A 56 -7.23 -1.46 -18.12
N HIS A 57 -7.02 -0.30 -17.51
CA HIS A 57 -7.96 0.82 -17.57
C HIS A 57 -7.86 1.58 -18.88
N ARG A 58 -6.62 1.77 -19.36
CA ARG A 58 -6.35 2.55 -20.55
C ARG A 58 -5.12 2.02 -21.25
N PHE A 59 -5.23 1.86 -22.56
CA PHE A 59 -4.13 1.68 -23.47
C PHE A 59 -4.24 2.75 -24.55
N LYS A 60 -3.22 3.58 -24.68
CA LYS A 60 -3.18 4.66 -25.67
C LYS A 60 -1.87 4.56 -26.43
N VAL A 61 -1.95 4.47 -27.75
CA VAL A 61 -0.79 4.68 -28.62
C VAL A 61 -0.58 6.17 -28.76
N ASP A 62 0.58 6.65 -28.36
CA ASP A 62 0.95 8.06 -28.40
C ASP A 62 1.70 8.41 -29.70
N ASN A 63 2.57 7.51 -30.17
CA ASN A 63 3.34 7.70 -31.40
C ASN A 63 3.69 6.35 -32.05
N VAL A 64 3.83 6.35 -33.38
CA VAL A 64 4.31 5.21 -34.17
C VAL A 64 5.40 5.72 -35.11
N ASP A 65 6.62 5.24 -34.92
CA ASP A 65 7.74 5.46 -35.84
C ASP A 65 7.91 4.21 -36.71
N GLU A 66 7.36 4.28 -37.92
CA GLU A 66 7.42 3.18 -38.89
C GLU A 66 8.85 2.90 -39.39
N LYS A 67 9.73 3.91 -39.39
CA LYS A 67 11.12 3.73 -39.87
C LYS A 67 11.95 2.92 -38.88
N SER A 68 11.77 3.18 -37.60
CA SER A 68 12.45 2.42 -36.53
C SER A 68 11.65 1.21 -36.03
N GLY A 69 10.39 1.06 -36.47
CA GLY A 69 9.49 0.02 -35.99
C GLY A 69 9.11 0.17 -34.52
N ARG A 70 9.14 1.40 -33.99
CA ARG A 70 8.89 1.69 -32.56
C ARG A 70 7.50 2.25 -32.35
N ILE A 71 6.85 1.78 -31.29
CA ILE A 71 5.56 2.29 -30.82
C ILE A 71 5.77 2.87 -29.43
N GLU A 72 5.34 4.10 -29.23
CA GLU A 72 5.24 4.71 -27.92
C GLU A 72 3.77 4.62 -27.46
N ALA A 73 3.56 4.07 -26.28
CA ALA A 73 2.23 3.88 -25.73
C ALA A 73 2.20 4.13 -24.23
N SER A 74 1.11 4.74 -23.77
CA SER A 74 0.78 4.93 -22.36
C SER A 74 -0.20 3.87 -21.90
N VAL A 75 0.15 3.19 -20.82
CA VAL A 75 -0.63 2.11 -20.21
C VAL A 75 -1.01 2.50 -18.78
N ASN A 76 -2.29 2.42 -18.44
CA ASN A 76 -2.76 2.55 -17.07
C ASN A 76 -3.36 1.22 -16.61
N LEU A 77 -2.76 0.62 -15.60
CA LEU A 77 -3.10 -0.69 -15.07
C LEU A 77 -3.24 -0.60 -13.54
N SER A 78 -4.27 -1.24 -13.00
CA SER A 78 -4.36 -1.54 -11.57
C SER A 78 -4.32 -3.05 -11.37
N TYR A 79 -3.74 -3.49 -10.27
CA TYR A 79 -3.68 -4.91 -9.92
C TYR A 79 -3.75 -5.09 -8.41
N VAL A 80 -4.20 -6.28 -8.00
CA VAL A 80 -4.28 -6.68 -6.59
C VAL A 80 -3.57 -8.00 -6.44
N PHE A 81 -2.80 -8.14 -5.36
CA PHE A 81 -2.17 -9.39 -4.98
C PHE A 81 -2.20 -9.55 -3.47
N VAL A 82 -2.02 -10.78 -2.99
CA VAL A 82 -1.97 -11.09 -1.57
C VAL A 82 -0.57 -11.56 -1.22
N ASN A 83 0.09 -10.86 -0.31
CA ASN A 83 1.30 -11.35 0.35
C ASN A 83 0.91 -11.92 1.73
N PRO A 84 0.91 -13.26 1.92
CA PRO A 84 0.48 -13.88 3.16
C PRO A 84 1.40 -13.59 4.35
N PHE A 85 2.59 -13.04 4.11
CA PHE A 85 3.54 -12.67 5.15
C PHE A 85 3.35 -11.24 5.67
N LEU A 86 2.51 -10.44 5.01
CA LEU A 86 2.14 -9.09 5.43
C LEU A 86 0.78 -9.10 6.16
N ARG A 87 0.68 -9.92 7.21
CA ARG A 87 -0.53 -10.06 8.04
C ARG A 87 -0.27 -9.50 9.43
N TRP A 88 -1.31 -8.93 10.04
CA TRP A 88 -1.29 -8.49 11.43
C TRP A 88 -2.70 -8.63 12.03
N ASP A 89 -2.77 -8.63 13.35
CA ASP A 89 -4.03 -8.60 14.10
C ASP A 89 -4.46 -7.15 14.35
N PRO A 90 -5.58 -6.67 13.79
CA PRO A 90 -6.07 -5.31 14.00
C PRO A 90 -6.26 -4.94 15.47
N ASP A 91 -6.68 -5.89 16.32
CA ASP A 91 -7.01 -5.62 17.73
C ASP A 91 -5.75 -5.25 18.53
N VAL A 92 -4.60 -5.75 18.11
CA VAL A 92 -3.29 -5.45 18.72
C VAL A 92 -2.72 -4.12 18.23
N VAL A 93 -3.19 -3.61 17.07
CA VAL A 93 -2.68 -2.38 16.45
C VAL A 93 -3.74 -1.27 16.38
N SER A 94 -4.50 -1.07 17.46
CA SER A 94 -5.48 0.03 17.55
C SER A 94 -6.56 -0.04 16.45
N ASN A 95 -7.03 -1.25 16.13
CA ASN A 95 -8.06 -1.55 15.13
C ASN A 95 -7.72 -1.06 13.71
N ILE A 96 -6.42 -0.96 13.38
CA ILE A 96 -5.99 -0.61 12.02
C ILE A 96 -6.20 -1.84 11.12
N THR A 97 -7.14 -1.75 10.19
CA THR A 97 -7.43 -2.80 9.19
C THR A 97 -6.81 -2.53 7.83
N GLN A 98 -6.44 -1.27 7.55
CA GLN A 98 -5.82 -0.84 6.31
C GLN A 98 -4.70 0.16 6.57
N ILE A 99 -3.64 0.04 5.79
CA ILE A 99 -2.55 1.00 5.76
C ILE A 99 -2.09 1.29 4.34
N GLU A 100 -1.98 2.57 4.03
CA GLU A 100 -1.38 3.02 2.78
C GLU A 100 0.13 3.13 2.93
N MET A 101 0.83 2.60 1.94
CA MET A 101 2.29 2.53 1.88
C MET A 101 2.75 2.79 0.46
N ASP A 102 3.94 3.36 0.32
CA ASP A 102 4.61 3.42 -0.96
C ASP A 102 4.98 1.99 -1.37
N SER A 103 4.49 1.60 -2.54
CA SER A 103 4.73 0.27 -3.10
C SER A 103 6.20 0.03 -3.46
N ALA A 104 7.03 1.07 -3.61
CA ALA A 104 8.48 0.92 -3.75
C ALA A 104 9.18 0.38 -2.49
N ARG A 105 8.50 0.43 -1.33
CA ARG A 105 9.03 -0.06 -0.05
C ARG A 105 8.61 -1.50 0.26
N LEU A 106 7.86 -2.12 -0.65
CA LEU A 106 7.38 -3.50 -0.53
C LEU A 106 7.86 -4.29 -1.74
N HIS A 107 8.26 -5.54 -1.52
CA HIS A 107 8.47 -6.50 -2.59
C HIS A 107 7.12 -6.80 -3.24
N ARG A 108 6.90 -6.26 -4.44
CA ARG A 108 5.66 -6.37 -5.22
C ARG A 108 5.93 -7.09 -6.54
N PRO A 109 4.91 -7.71 -7.16
CA PRO A 109 5.07 -8.28 -8.50
C PRO A 109 5.49 -7.19 -9.48
N THR A 110 6.56 -7.44 -10.23
CA THR A 110 6.89 -6.62 -11.38
C THR A 110 6.05 -7.14 -12.54
N ILE A 111 5.21 -6.27 -13.09
CA ILE A 111 4.49 -6.57 -14.32
C ILE A 111 5.43 -6.23 -15.45
N ASP A 112 6.28 -7.20 -15.78
CA ASP A 112 7.19 -7.11 -16.90
C ASP A 112 6.56 -7.82 -18.10
N GLY A 113 6.36 -7.10 -19.20
CA GLY A 113 5.51 -7.56 -20.30
C GLY A 113 5.73 -6.87 -21.64
N CYS A 114 6.76 -6.03 -21.77
CA CYS A 114 7.08 -5.36 -23.04
C CYS A 114 8.54 -5.52 -23.43
N TYR A 115 9.14 -6.68 -23.20
CA TYR A 115 10.38 -7.08 -23.86
C TYR A 115 10.10 -8.26 -24.78
N ARG A 116 10.25 -8.00 -26.09
CA ARG A 116 10.53 -9.04 -27.09
C ARG A 116 12.03 -9.26 -27.13
#